data_AF-A0A924H3J3-F1
#
_entry.id   AF-A0A924H3J3-F1
#
_cell.length_a   1.000
_cell.length_b   1.000
_cell.length_c   1.000
_cell.angle_alpha   90.00
_cell.angle_beta   90.00
_cell.angle_gamma   90.00
#
_symmetry.space_group_name_H-M   'P 1'
#
loop_
_entity.id
_entity.type
_entity.pdbx_description
1 polymer ?
#
loop_
_entity_poly.entity_id
_entity_poly.type
_entity_poly.pdbx_seq_one_letter_code
_entity_poly.pdbx_strand_id
1 'polypeptide(L)'
;MVTSSNSSAAGSGAITDVAGIEVGHFTDTRRPTGCSVVIVRESAVAGVDVRGAAPGTRETDLLAPTNLVERVHGILLAGGSAWGLDAATGVMRWLEEQDVGMQVGAAKLPLVPAAVLFDLFLGDSKIRPDAQAGYQACIAASTRAPVEGCVGAGAGAAVGKVFGIDRAMKGGIGTASVTVDGVTVGALVACNALGDVVDPETGRVIAGSRTPDGKALFDT
;
A
#
# COMPACT_ATOMS: atom_id res chain seq x y z
N MET A 1 -17.19 -5.11 -38.04
CA MET A 1 -16.80 -6.38 -37.38
C MET A 1 -15.92 -5.98 -36.21
N VAL A 2 -16.52 -5.82 -35.03
CA VAL A 2 -15.77 -5.47 -33.81
C VAL A 2 -15.10 -6.76 -33.37
N THR A 3 -13.80 -6.88 -33.57
CA THR A 3 -13.03 -7.98 -32.99
C THR A 3 -12.90 -7.71 -31.51
N SER A 4 -13.78 -8.33 -30.73
CA SER A 4 -13.63 -8.56 -29.31
C SER A 4 -12.31 -9.31 -29.06
N SER A 5 -11.27 -8.59 -28.65
CA SER A 5 -10.06 -9.22 -28.14
C SER A 5 -10.37 -9.77 -26.74
N ASN A 6 -10.67 -11.05 -26.70
CA ASN A 6 -10.80 -11.83 -25.49
C ASN A 6 -9.42 -11.92 -24.83
N SER A 7 -9.15 -11.05 -23.86
CA SER A 7 -7.94 -11.07 -23.05
C SER A 7 -8.11 -12.09 -21.92
N SER A 8 -7.87 -13.36 -22.21
CA SER A 8 -7.72 -14.39 -21.19
C SER A 8 -6.44 -14.12 -20.37
N ALA A 9 -6.60 -13.62 -19.14
CA ALA A 9 -5.62 -13.60 -18.05
C ALA A 9 -4.13 -13.49 -18.47
N ALA A 10 -3.78 -12.44 -19.20
CA ALA A 10 -2.47 -11.85 -18.99
C ALA A 10 -2.48 -11.34 -17.53
N GLY A 11 -1.43 -11.62 -16.74
CA GLY A 11 -1.36 -11.11 -15.36
C GLY A 11 -1.74 -9.63 -15.34
N SER A 12 -2.47 -9.19 -14.33
CA SER A 12 -3.08 -7.84 -14.24
C SER A 12 -2.09 -6.68 -14.31
N GLY A 13 -0.81 -6.92 -14.59
CA GLY A 13 0.29 -5.98 -14.55
C GLY A 13 0.75 -5.70 -13.12
N ALA A 14 1.77 -4.86 -12.97
CA ALA A 14 2.28 -4.43 -11.68
C ALA A 14 2.60 -2.93 -11.70
N ILE A 15 2.54 -2.29 -10.53
CA ILE A 15 2.91 -0.87 -10.38
C ILE A 15 4.35 -0.59 -10.87
N THR A 16 5.24 -1.57 -10.77
CA THR A 16 6.64 -1.50 -11.23
C THR A 16 6.80 -1.56 -12.75
N ASP A 17 5.72 -1.80 -13.50
CA ASP A 17 5.73 -1.62 -14.96
C ASP A 17 5.84 -0.14 -15.35
N VAL A 18 5.52 0.78 -14.42
CA VAL A 18 5.85 2.20 -14.55
C VAL A 18 7.35 2.36 -14.31
N ALA A 19 8.07 2.81 -15.34
CA ALA A 19 9.52 2.96 -15.29
C ALA A 19 9.97 3.85 -14.11
N GLY A 20 11.00 3.40 -13.39
CA GLY A 20 11.57 4.13 -12.25
C GLY A 20 10.88 3.88 -10.90
N ILE A 21 9.79 3.11 -10.86
CA ILE A 21 9.16 2.68 -9.61
C ILE A 21 9.83 1.42 -9.06
N GLU A 22 10.26 1.49 -7.80
CA GLU A 22 10.70 0.34 -7.01
C GLU A 22 9.67 0.06 -5.90
N VAL A 23 9.38 -1.21 -5.62
CA VAL A 23 8.52 -1.60 -4.50
C VAL A 23 9.22 -2.61 -3.61
N GLY A 24 9.15 -2.37 -2.30
CA GLY A 24 9.70 -3.23 -1.27
C GLY A 24 8.72 -3.51 -0.15
N HIS A 25 8.86 -4.67 0.49
CA HIS A 25 8.00 -5.11 1.59
C HIS A 25 8.85 -5.57 2.77
N PHE A 26 8.45 -5.18 3.97
CA PHE A 26 8.85 -5.84 5.20
C PHE A 26 7.62 -6.47 5.85
N THR A 27 7.68 -7.77 6.12
CA THR A 27 6.63 -8.51 6.84
C THR A 27 7.21 -9.00 8.16
N ASP A 28 6.59 -8.62 9.27
CA ASP A 28 7.01 -9.10 10.60
C ASP A 28 6.57 -10.57 10.75
N THR A 29 7.50 -11.46 11.10
CA THR A 29 7.20 -12.88 11.27
C THR A 29 6.54 -13.19 12.61
N ARG A 30 6.58 -12.26 13.57
CA ARG A 30 6.03 -12.44 14.92
C ARG A 30 4.53 -12.14 15.00
N ARG A 31 3.99 -11.38 14.03
CA ARG A 31 2.56 -11.03 13.92
C ARG A 31 2.23 -10.73 12.46
N PRO A 32 1.02 -11.06 11.96
CA PRO A 32 0.55 -10.56 10.67
C PRO A 32 0.51 -9.02 10.64
N THR A 33 1.61 -8.39 10.21
CA THR A 33 1.79 -6.95 10.05
C THR A 33 3.04 -6.67 9.22
N GLY A 34 3.17 -5.45 8.74
CA GLY A 34 4.35 -5.04 8.00
C GLY A 34 4.18 -3.66 7.39
N CYS A 35 5.09 -3.33 6.49
CA CYS A 35 5.00 -2.13 5.68
C CYS A 35 5.46 -2.39 4.24
N SER A 36 4.97 -1.57 3.34
CA SER A 36 5.25 -1.60 1.91
C SER A 36 5.66 -0.21 1.47
N VAL A 37 6.82 -0.08 0.85
CA VAL A 37 7.34 1.19 0.36
C VAL A 37 7.34 1.19 -1.17
N VAL A 38 6.91 2.30 -1.75
CA VAL A 38 7.10 2.64 -3.17
C VAL A 38 8.20 3.69 -3.22
N ILE A 39 9.29 3.46 -3.96
CA ILE A 39 10.43 4.37 -4.08
C ILE A 39 10.48 4.90 -5.51
N VAL A 40 10.75 6.20 -5.65
CA VAL A 40 11.06 6.85 -6.92
C VAL A 40 12.32 7.69 -6.73
N ARG A 41 13.47 7.14 -7.12
CA ARG A 41 14.79 7.74 -6.82
C ARG A 41 14.98 9.12 -7.45
N GLU A 42 14.48 9.29 -8.67
CA GLU A 42 14.52 10.58 -9.39
C GLU A 42 13.41 11.55 -8.94
N SER A 43 12.67 11.18 -7.89
CA SER A 43 11.43 11.82 -7.42
C SER A 43 10.26 11.75 -8.42
N ALA A 44 9.04 11.79 -7.90
CA ALA A 44 7.82 11.87 -8.69
C ALA A 44 6.95 13.03 -8.21
N VAL A 45 6.23 13.66 -9.14
CA VAL A 45 5.13 14.56 -8.77
C VAL A 45 4.08 13.75 -8.01
N ALA A 46 3.60 14.27 -6.88
CA ALA A 46 2.66 13.56 -6.04
C ALA A 46 1.50 14.45 -5.57
N GLY A 47 0.35 13.81 -5.38
CA GLY A 47 -0.85 14.38 -4.77
C GLY A 47 -1.51 13.33 -3.87
N VAL A 48 -2.47 13.75 -3.05
CA VAL A 48 -3.19 12.84 -2.16
C VAL A 48 -4.67 13.19 -2.06
N ASP A 49 -5.51 12.16 -1.96
CA ASP A 49 -6.93 12.28 -1.63
C ASP A 49 -7.26 11.37 -0.44
N VAL A 50 -7.71 11.96 0.68
CA VAL A 50 -8.02 11.25 1.93
C VAL A 50 -9.53 11.30 2.16
N ARG A 51 -10.18 10.14 2.03
CA ARG A 51 -11.65 10.02 2.10
C ARG A 51 -12.18 9.29 3.31
N GLY A 52 -11.37 8.45 3.96
CA GLY A 52 -11.78 7.72 5.16
C GLY A 52 -11.98 8.66 6.35
N ALA A 53 -12.97 8.36 7.21
CA ALA A 53 -13.31 9.20 8.37
C ALA A 53 -12.31 9.09 9.55
N ALA A 54 -11.44 8.08 9.55
CA ALA A 54 -10.42 7.87 10.57
C ALA A 54 -9.04 7.69 9.93
N PRO A 55 -8.48 8.74 9.28
CA PRO A 55 -7.20 8.64 8.62
C PRO A 55 -6.05 8.59 9.63
N GLY A 56 -5.01 7.83 9.30
CA GLY A 56 -3.69 7.96 9.92
C GLY A 56 -2.68 8.24 8.81
N THR A 57 -2.14 9.45 8.79
CA THR A 57 -1.28 9.92 7.70
C THR A 57 -0.09 10.70 8.23
N ARG A 58 0.95 10.79 7.40
CA ARG A 58 2.12 11.64 7.59
C ARG A 58 2.40 12.38 6.29
N GLU A 59 2.78 13.65 6.40
CA GLU A 59 3.26 14.46 5.27
C GLU A 59 2.26 14.56 4.11
N THR A 60 0.96 14.60 4.40
CA THR A 60 -0.09 14.81 3.39
C THR A 60 -0.27 16.27 3.01
N ASP A 61 -0.09 17.20 3.96
CA ASP A 61 -0.29 18.63 3.71
C ASP A 61 0.69 19.17 2.65
N LEU A 62 1.93 18.70 2.62
CA LEU A 62 2.91 19.12 1.61
C LEU A 62 2.48 18.78 0.18
N LEU A 63 1.60 17.78 0.00
CA LEU A 63 1.10 17.33 -1.29
C LEU A 63 -0.05 18.20 -1.84
N ALA A 64 -0.46 19.23 -1.10
CA ALA A 64 -1.40 20.21 -1.64
C ALA A 64 -0.74 20.95 -2.82
N PRO A 65 -1.43 21.10 -3.96
CA PRO A 65 -0.85 21.70 -5.18
C PRO A 65 -0.50 23.19 -5.03
N THR A 66 -0.90 23.81 -3.91
CA THR A 66 -0.58 25.20 -3.57
C THR A 66 0.70 25.35 -2.75
N ASN A 67 1.33 24.25 -2.34
CA ASN A 67 2.51 24.25 -1.49
C ASN A 67 3.81 24.18 -2.32
N LEU A 68 4.94 24.45 -1.67
CA LEU A 68 6.26 24.53 -2.31
C LEU A 68 6.74 23.18 -2.89
N VAL A 69 6.35 22.09 -2.26
CA VAL A 69 6.86 20.75 -2.57
C VAL A 69 5.99 20.09 -3.62
N GLU A 70 6.53 19.92 -4.82
CA GLU A 70 5.82 19.26 -5.92
C GLU A 70 6.16 17.77 -6.01
N ARG A 71 7.31 17.35 -5.46
CA ARG A 71 7.90 16.03 -5.71
C ARG A 71 8.29 15.30 -4.43
N VAL A 72 8.08 13.99 -4.43
CA VAL A 72 8.44 13.10 -3.31
C VAL A 72 9.31 11.95 -3.78
N HIS A 73 9.96 11.27 -2.83
CA HIS A 73 10.99 10.26 -3.10
C HIS A 73 10.51 8.84 -2.80
N GLY A 74 9.43 8.73 -2.02
CA GLY A 74 8.73 7.48 -1.82
C GLY A 74 7.39 7.68 -1.13
N ILE A 75 6.59 6.62 -1.09
CA ILE A 75 5.32 6.56 -0.37
C ILE A 75 5.33 5.29 0.48
N LEU A 76 4.93 5.41 1.74
CA LEU A 76 4.85 4.29 2.66
C LEU A 76 3.41 3.91 3.00
N LEU A 77 3.10 2.63 2.89
CA LEU A 77 1.89 2.02 3.47
C LEU A 77 2.31 1.12 4.63
N ALA A 78 1.65 1.18 5.77
CA ALA A 78 1.99 0.33 6.91
C ALA A 78 0.76 -0.16 7.69
N GLY A 79 0.90 -1.34 8.31
CA GLY A 79 0.01 -1.79 9.38
C GLY A 79 0.30 -1.07 10.70
N GLY A 80 -0.26 -1.55 11.80
CA GLY A 80 0.04 -1.03 13.13
C GLY A 80 -0.72 0.24 13.52
N SER A 81 -1.69 0.70 12.71
CA SER A 81 -2.39 1.99 12.92
C SER A 81 -1.41 3.15 13.06
N ALA A 82 -1.76 4.22 13.78
CA ALA A 82 -0.95 5.43 13.91
C ALA A 82 0.52 5.18 14.33
N TRP A 83 0.80 4.13 15.11
CA TRP A 83 2.17 3.75 15.46
C TRP A 83 3.02 3.34 14.25
N GLY A 84 2.41 2.74 13.23
CA GLY A 84 3.10 2.33 12.00
C GLY A 84 3.66 3.49 11.18
N LEU A 85 3.24 4.73 11.46
CA LEU A 85 3.83 5.92 10.84
C LEU A 85 5.32 6.09 11.20
N ASP A 86 5.79 5.46 12.28
CA ASP A 86 7.22 5.44 12.65
C ASP A 86 8.09 4.76 11.57
N ALA A 87 7.54 3.82 10.80
CA ALA A 87 8.27 3.19 9.71
C ALA A 87 8.72 4.21 8.63
N ALA A 88 8.05 5.36 8.49
CA ALA A 88 8.48 6.42 7.57
C ALA A 88 9.86 6.98 7.94
N THR A 89 10.19 7.03 9.24
CA THR A 89 11.51 7.45 9.73
C THR A 89 12.62 6.55 9.16
N GLY A 90 12.37 5.25 9.08
CA GLY A 90 13.28 4.28 8.48
C GLY A 90 13.50 4.47 6.99
N VAL A 91 12.42 4.75 6.27
CA VAL A 91 12.46 5.02 4.82
C VAL A 91 13.27 6.27 4.55
N MET A 92 13.01 7.35 5.30
CA MET A 92 13.79 8.59 5.19
C MET A 92 15.27 8.34 5.44
N ARG A 93 15.63 7.65 6.53
CA ARG A 93 17.03 7.33 6.84
C ARG A 93 17.70 6.58 5.69
N TRP A 94 17.04 5.55 5.15
CA TRP A 94 17.60 4.78 4.05
C TRP A 94 17.78 5.65 2.79
N LEU A 95 16.79 6.47 2.42
CA LEU A 95 16.88 7.33 1.23
C LEU A 95 17.99 8.37 1.35
N GLU A 96 18.17 8.97 2.53
CA GLU A 96 19.27 9.91 2.81
C GLU A 96 20.63 9.23 2.62
N GLU A 97 20.80 8.00 3.13
CA GLU A 97 22.02 7.19 2.92
C GLU A 97 22.27 6.85 1.44
N GLN A 98 21.23 6.80 0.62
CA GLN A 98 21.32 6.60 -0.84
C GLN A 98 21.51 7.92 -1.62
N ASP A 99 21.72 9.05 -0.94
CA ASP A 99 21.78 10.39 -1.52
C ASP A 99 20.50 10.77 -2.31
N VAL A 100 19.34 10.26 -1.88
CA VAL A 100 18.02 10.54 -2.47
C VAL A 100 17.23 11.48 -1.57
N GLY A 101 16.88 12.66 -2.09
CA GLY A 101 16.10 13.65 -1.36
C GLY A 101 16.14 15.02 -2.02
N MET A 102 15.29 15.93 -1.53
CA MET A 102 15.28 17.33 -1.94
C MET A 102 16.48 18.05 -1.30
N GLN A 103 17.25 18.79 -2.10
CA GLN A 103 18.33 19.61 -1.57
C GLN A 103 17.75 20.80 -0.80
N VAL A 104 18.04 20.90 0.50
CA VAL A 104 17.61 22.00 1.37
C VAL A 104 18.84 22.58 2.08
N GLY A 105 19.39 23.66 1.50
CA GLY A 105 20.65 24.24 1.98
C GLY A 105 21.78 23.21 1.90
N ALA A 106 22.36 22.84 3.04
CA ALA A 106 23.43 21.85 3.14
C ALA A 106 22.94 20.41 3.36
N ALA A 107 21.63 20.20 3.57
CA ALA A 107 21.05 18.89 3.86
C ALA A 107 20.28 18.33 2.68
N LYS A 108 20.18 17.00 2.62
CA LYS A 108 19.30 16.31 1.68
C LYS A 108 18.11 15.75 2.46
N LEU A 109 16.91 16.18 2.08
CA LEU A 109 15.69 15.88 2.79
C LEU A 109 14.80 14.93 1.97
N PRO A 110 14.79 13.63 2.29
CA PRO A 110 13.82 12.70 1.74
C PRO A 110 12.41 13.14 2.15
N LEU A 111 11.47 13.03 1.22
CA LEU A 111 10.06 13.34 1.44
C LEU A 111 9.27 12.07 1.22
N VAL A 112 8.65 11.58 2.28
CA VAL A 112 8.03 10.25 2.33
C VAL A 112 6.63 10.36 2.98
N PRO A 113 5.62 10.77 2.21
CA PRO A 113 4.23 10.65 2.64
C PRO A 113 3.90 9.22 3.05
N ALA A 114 3.13 9.06 4.11
CA ALA A 114 2.74 7.75 4.61
C ALA A 114 1.27 7.68 4.99
N ALA A 115 0.70 6.49 4.86
CA ALA A 115 -0.63 6.15 5.33
C ALA A 115 -0.63 4.79 6.03
N VAL A 116 -1.51 4.62 7.00
CA VAL A 116 -1.59 3.40 7.81
C VAL A 116 -2.97 2.76 7.78
N LEU A 117 -2.99 1.45 8.01
CA LEU A 117 -4.20 0.67 8.23
C LEU A 117 -4.21 0.06 9.64
N PHE A 118 -5.41 -0.16 10.17
CA PHE A 118 -5.61 -0.81 11.46
C PHE A 118 -5.66 -2.33 11.30
N ASP A 119 -4.66 -3.03 11.80
CA ASP A 119 -4.54 -4.49 11.83
C ASP A 119 -4.32 -5.06 13.26
N LEU A 120 -4.46 -4.21 14.28
CA LEU A 120 -4.14 -4.55 15.67
C LEU A 120 -5.08 -5.59 16.30
N PHE A 121 -6.13 -6.01 15.58
CA PHE A 121 -7.01 -7.10 15.99
C PHE A 121 -6.38 -8.49 15.81
N LEU A 122 -5.27 -8.60 15.09
CA LEU A 122 -4.62 -9.88 14.80
C LEU A 122 -3.35 -10.06 15.65
N GLY A 123 -3.40 -10.95 16.65
CA GLY A 123 -2.26 -11.28 17.50
C GLY A 123 -1.88 -10.18 18.50
N ASP A 124 -0.61 -10.11 18.88
CA ASP A 124 -0.13 -9.12 19.85
C ASP A 124 -0.07 -7.70 19.23
N SER A 125 -0.96 -6.82 19.69
CA SER A 125 -1.06 -5.44 19.22
C SER A 125 0.20 -4.60 19.47
N LYS A 126 1.13 -5.04 20.34
CA LYS A 126 2.38 -4.33 20.62
C LYS A 126 3.45 -4.51 19.53
N ILE A 127 3.38 -5.60 18.75
CA ILE A 127 4.30 -5.90 17.65
C ILE A 127 3.86 -5.12 16.42
N ARG A 128 4.51 -4.01 16.09
CA ARG A 128 4.06 -3.08 15.04
C ARG A 128 5.25 -2.66 14.16
N PRO A 129 5.03 -2.21 12.91
CA PRO A 129 6.10 -1.66 12.08
C PRO A 129 6.71 -0.44 12.77
N ASP A 130 8.04 -0.42 12.87
CA ASP A 130 8.84 0.67 13.42
C ASP A 130 9.80 1.20 12.34
N ALA A 131 10.66 2.16 12.70
CA ALA A 131 11.68 2.67 11.80
C ALA A 131 12.56 1.56 11.18
N GLN A 132 12.88 0.48 11.90
CA GLN A 132 13.69 -0.60 11.32
C GLN A 132 12.91 -1.38 10.25
N ALA A 133 11.61 -1.61 10.46
CA ALA A 133 10.73 -2.22 9.46
C ALA A 133 10.73 -1.41 8.15
N GLY A 134 10.57 -0.09 8.23
CA GLY A 134 10.61 0.79 7.04
C GLY A 134 11.95 0.74 6.30
N TYR A 135 13.06 0.74 7.05
CA TYR A 135 14.40 0.62 6.48
C TYR A 135 14.61 -0.72 5.75
N GLN A 136 14.14 -1.83 6.34
CA GLN A 136 14.22 -3.15 5.71
C GLN A 136 13.32 -3.26 4.47
N ALA A 137 12.15 -2.60 4.47
CA ALA A 137 11.31 -2.54 3.28
C ALA A 137 12.04 -1.85 2.12
N CYS A 138 12.83 -0.79 2.38
CA CYS A 138 13.65 -0.15 1.35
C CYS A 138 14.77 -1.05 0.83
N ILE A 139 15.46 -1.80 1.69
CA ILE A 139 16.48 -2.76 1.25
C ILE A 139 15.87 -3.82 0.31
N ALA A 140 14.64 -4.25 0.59
CA ALA A 140 13.93 -5.22 -0.21
C ALA A 140 13.34 -4.65 -1.52
N ALA A 141 13.41 -3.32 -1.71
CA ALA A 141 12.78 -2.68 -2.86
C ALA A 141 13.48 -3.05 -4.18
N SER A 142 12.68 -3.29 -5.21
CA SER A 142 13.19 -3.58 -6.56
C SER A 142 12.17 -3.20 -7.62
N THR A 143 12.58 -3.20 -8.89
CA THR A 143 11.71 -3.00 -10.06
C THR A 143 10.98 -4.26 -10.51
N ARG A 144 11.12 -5.38 -9.78
CA ARG A 144 10.37 -6.61 -10.06
C ARG A 144 8.93 -6.45 -9.60
N ALA A 145 8.02 -7.17 -10.25
CA ALA A 145 6.63 -7.27 -9.81
C ALA A 145 6.58 -7.59 -8.30
N PRO A 146 5.94 -6.74 -7.47
CA PRO A 146 5.89 -6.94 -6.04
C PRO A 146 5.07 -8.18 -5.69
N VAL A 147 5.39 -8.80 -4.56
CA VAL A 147 4.63 -9.95 -4.07
C VAL A 147 3.25 -9.47 -3.60
N GLU A 148 2.20 -10.18 -3.99
CA GLU A 148 0.82 -9.92 -3.57
C GLU A 148 0.38 -10.77 -2.38
N GLY A 149 -0.78 -10.44 -1.81
CA GLY A 149 -1.41 -11.17 -0.71
C GLY A 149 -0.91 -10.72 0.66
N CYS A 150 -0.61 -11.67 1.54
CA CYS A 150 -0.34 -11.44 2.96
C CYS A 150 1.10 -11.01 3.26
N VAL A 151 1.57 -9.96 2.59
CA VAL A 151 2.93 -9.42 2.74
C VAL A 151 2.89 -7.92 3.02
N GLY A 152 3.97 -7.38 3.59
CA GLY A 152 4.12 -5.94 3.81
C GLY A 152 2.96 -5.36 4.61
N ALA A 153 2.44 -4.21 4.17
CA ALA A 153 1.25 -3.59 4.78
C ALA A 153 0.00 -4.50 4.70
N GLY A 154 -0.07 -5.39 3.71
CA GLY A 154 -1.17 -6.34 3.52
C GLY A 154 -1.14 -7.53 4.47
N ALA A 155 -0.04 -7.77 5.20
CA ALA A 155 0.10 -8.93 6.07
C ALA A 155 -1.01 -9.02 7.12
N GLY A 156 -1.34 -7.90 7.77
CA GLY A 156 -2.43 -7.81 8.76
C GLY A 156 -3.79 -7.40 8.21
N ALA A 157 -3.89 -7.15 6.90
CA ALA A 157 -5.09 -6.57 6.31
C ALA A 157 -6.27 -7.57 6.23
N ALA A 158 -7.49 -7.09 6.48
CA ALA A 158 -8.73 -7.86 6.44
C ALA A 158 -9.89 -7.05 5.84
N VAL A 159 -10.84 -7.73 5.21
CA VAL A 159 -12.02 -7.16 4.55
C VAL A 159 -13.32 -7.75 5.10
N GLY A 160 -14.44 -7.04 4.96
CA GLY A 160 -15.75 -7.52 5.42
C GLY A 160 -15.86 -7.60 6.93
N LYS A 161 -15.55 -6.49 7.61
CA LYS A 161 -15.45 -6.37 9.07
C LYS A 161 -16.71 -5.82 9.75
N VAL A 162 -17.78 -5.54 9.01
CA VAL A 162 -19.09 -5.06 9.53
C VAL A 162 -19.56 -5.90 10.72
N PHE A 163 -19.25 -7.18 10.66
CA PHE A 163 -19.74 -8.20 11.57
C PHE A 163 -18.68 -8.72 12.57
N GLY A 164 -17.57 -7.99 12.71
CA GLY A 164 -16.44 -8.33 13.57
C GLY A 164 -15.32 -9.06 12.82
N ILE A 165 -14.11 -9.04 13.39
CA ILE A 165 -12.91 -9.63 12.77
C ILE A 165 -13.04 -11.14 12.55
N ASP A 166 -13.78 -11.84 13.42
CA ASP A 166 -13.99 -13.29 13.31
C ASP A 166 -14.77 -13.68 12.04
N ARG A 167 -15.61 -12.75 11.55
CA ARG A 167 -16.36 -12.90 10.29
C ARG A 167 -15.66 -12.27 9.09
N ALA A 168 -14.49 -11.66 9.27
CA ALA A 168 -13.76 -11.02 8.18
C ALA A 168 -12.94 -12.00 7.34
N MET A 169 -12.78 -11.72 6.05
CA MET A 169 -11.84 -12.41 5.18
C MET A 169 -10.47 -11.73 5.17
N LYS A 170 -9.45 -12.49 4.78
CA LYS A 170 -8.11 -11.94 4.61
C LYS A 170 -8.11 -10.98 3.42
N GLY A 171 -7.61 -9.77 3.64
CA GLY A 171 -7.25 -8.82 2.58
C GLY A 171 -5.77 -9.00 2.21
N GLY A 172 -5.13 -7.96 1.68
CA GLY A 172 -3.71 -8.06 1.33
C GLY A 172 -3.19 -6.94 0.45
N ILE A 173 -1.97 -7.13 -0.05
CA ILE A 173 -1.41 -6.37 -1.16
C ILE A 173 -1.98 -6.90 -2.48
N GLY A 174 -2.38 -6.00 -3.36
CA GLY A 174 -2.67 -6.30 -4.77
C GLY A 174 -2.01 -5.27 -5.67
N THR A 175 -1.62 -5.66 -6.88
CA THR A 175 -1.08 -4.73 -7.88
C THR A 175 -1.68 -4.97 -9.26
N ALA A 176 -1.67 -3.93 -10.08
CA ALA A 176 -2.14 -3.98 -11.45
C ALA A 176 -1.46 -2.89 -12.29
N SER A 177 -1.45 -3.04 -13.61
CA SER A 177 -1.07 -1.98 -14.54
C SER A 177 -1.85 -2.09 -15.85
N VAL A 178 -1.89 -0.97 -16.58
CA VAL A 178 -2.40 -0.92 -17.95
C VAL A 178 -1.53 0.05 -18.75
N THR A 179 -1.27 -0.29 -20.02
CA THR A 179 -0.58 0.59 -20.96
C THR A 179 -1.54 0.98 -22.09
N VAL A 180 -1.73 2.28 -22.30
CA VAL A 180 -2.57 2.84 -23.36
C VAL A 180 -1.77 3.89 -24.11
N ASP A 181 -1.65 3.77 -25.42
CA ASP A 181 -0.92 4.70 -26.30
C ASP A 181 0.50 5.03 -25.80
N GLY A 182 1.19 4.03 -25.23
CA GLY A 182 2.56 4.16 -24.71
C GLY A 182 2.66 4.78 -23.31
N VAL A 183 1.54 5.09 -22.66
CA VAL A 183 1.49 5.57 -21.27
C VAL A 183 1.08 4.42 -20.35
N THR A 184 1.92 4.12 -19.35
CA THR A 184 1.65 3.10 -18.34
C THR A 184 1.08 3.71 -17.07
N VAL A 185 -0.05 3.16 -16.60
CA VAL A 185 -0.63 3.46 -15.29
C VAL A 185 -0.53 2.21 -14.43
N GLY A 186 0.07 2.34 -13.25
CA GLY A 186 0.25 1.26 -12.28
C GLY A 186 -0.49 1.55 -10.96
N ALA A 187 -0.91 0.49 -10.27
CA ALA A 187 -1.59 0.58 -8.98
C ALA A 187 -1.03 -0.44 -7.97
N LEU A 188 -0.95 -0.03 -6.71
CA LEU A 188 -0.62 -0.89 -5.56
C LEU A 188 -1.61 -0.58 -4.44
N VAL A 189 -2.24 -1.60 -3.88
CA VAL A 189 -3.31 -1.46 -2.88
C VAL A 189 -3.02 -2.36 -1.69
N ALA A 190 -3.08 -1.81 -0.47
CA ALA A 190 -3.19 -2.59 0.77
C ALA A 190 -4.66 -2.60 1.23
N CYS A 191 -5.40 -3.66 0.92
CA CYS A 191 -6.85 -3.71 1.11
C CYS A 191 -7.24 -4.18 2.52
N ASN A 192 -7.66 -3.22 3.36
CA ASN A 192 -8.16 -3.46 4.72
C ASN A 192 -9.57 -2.85 4.92
N ALA A 193 -10.45 -3.04 3.95
CA ALA A 193 -11.78 -2.41 3.90
C ALA A 193 -12.69 -2.84 5.06
N LEU A 194 -13.53 -1.94 5.57
CA LEU A 194 -14.62 -2.31 6.48
C LEU A 194 -15.68 -3.15 5.75
N GLY A 195 -16.05 -2.75 4.53
CA GLY A 195 -17.02 -3.44 3.69
C GLY A 195 -16.42 -4.58 2.88
N ASP A 196 -17.23 -5.06 1.94
CA ASP A 196 -16.92 -6.19 1.08
C ASP A 196 -16.23 -5.76 -0.22
N VAL A 197 -15.54 -6.71 -0.85
CA VAL A 197 -14.95 -6.58 -2.18
C VAL A 197 -15.89 -7.22 -3.18
N VAL A 198 -16.28 -6.45 -4.19
CA VAL A 198 -17.23 -6.86 -5.22
C VAL A 198 -16.54 -6.97 -6.58
N ASP A 199 -16.94 -7.97 -7.35
CA ASP A 199 -16.64 -8.05 -8.77
C ASP A 199 -17.44 -6.97 -9.51
N PRO A 200 -16.79 -6.04 -10.23
CA PRO A 200 -17.47 -4.89 -10.83
C PRO A 200 -18.34 -5.27 -12.04
N GLU A 201 -18.12 -6.41 -12.68
CA GLU A 201 -18.89 -6.85 -13.85
C GLU A 201 -20.18 -7.57 -13.44
N THR A 202 -20.09 -8.38 -12.39
CA THR A 202 -21.19 -9.25 -11.94
C THR A 202 -21.92 -8.71 -10.71
N GLY A 203 -21.34 -7.74 -10.01
CA GLY A 203 -21.83 -7.22 -8.74
C GLY A 203 -21.73 -8.21 -7.57
N ARG A 204 -21.08 -9.37 -7.76
CA ARG A 204 -21.00 -10.40 -6.73
C ARG A 204 -19.92 -10.07 -5.70
N VAL A 205 -20.20 -10.31 -4.42
CA VAL A 205 -19.17 -10.29 -3.39
C VAL A 205 -18.17 -11.43 -3.62
N ILE A 206 -16.88 -11.09 -3.73
CA ILE A 206 -15.77 -12.03 -3.94
C ILE A 206 -14.88 -12.21 -2.70
N ALA A 207 -14.87 -11.23 -1.80
CA ALA A 207 -14.25 -11.34 -0.49
C ALA A 207 -14.96 -10.40 0.49
N GLY A 208 -15.33 -10.86 1.68
CA GLY A 208 -16.17 -10.06 2.54
C GLY A 208 -16.58 -10.74 3.84
N SER A 209 -17.65 -10.22 4.42
CA SER A 209 -18.22 -10.69 5.68
C SER A 209 -18.80 -12.10 5.51
N ARG A 210 -18.26 -13.07 6.26
CA ARG A 210 -18.74 -14.45 6.25
C ARG A 210 -20.02 -14.63 7.06
N THR A 211 -20.86 -15.57 6.62
CA THR A 211 -21.98 -16.10 7.41
C THR A 211 -21.50 -16.69 8.75
N PRO A 212 -22.37 -16.83 9.78
CA PRO A 212 -21.96 -17.37 11.07
C PRO A 212 -21.34 -18.77 11.02
N ASP A 213 -21.74 -19.59 10.03
CA ASP A 213 -21.16 -20.93 9.79
C ASP A 213 -19.88 -20.90 8.94
N GLY A 214 -19.48 -19.72 8.45
CA GLY A 214 -18.27 -19.50 7.65
C GLY A 214 -18.35 -20.02 6.22
N LYS A 215 -19.50 -20.53 5.75
CA LYS A 215 -19.61 -21.25 4.48
C LYS A 215 -19.99 -20.37 3.29
N ALA A 216 -20.51 -19.17 3.53
CA ALA A 216 -20.91 -18.22 2.50
C ALA A 216 -20.53 -16.79 2.90
N LEU A 217 -20.71 -15.86 1.97
CA LEU A 217 -20.53 -14.43 2.20
C LEU A 217 -21.91 -13.77 2.31
N PHE A 218 -22.01 -12.77 3.18
CA PHE A 218 -23.09 -11.81 3.13
C PHE A 218 -22.90 -10.86 1.94
N ASP A 219 -23.99 -10.23 1.52
CA ASP A 219 -23.99 -9.09 0.61
C ASP A 219 -24.30 -7.86 1.48
N THR A 220 -23.25 -7.21 2.01
CA THR A 220 -23.38 -6.10 2.98
C THR A 220 -23.07 -4.73 2.41
#